data_AF-A0A849SE06-F1
#
_entry.id   AF-A0A849SE06-F1
#
_cell.length_a   1.000
_cell.length_b   1.000
_cell.length_c   1.000
_cell.angle_alpha   90.00
_cell.angle_beta   90.00
_cell.angle_gamma   90.00
#
_symmetry.space_group_name_H-M   'P 1'
#
loop_
_entity.id
_entity.type
_entity.pdbx_description
1 polymer ?
#
loop_
_entity_poly.entity_id
_entity_poly.type
_entity_poly.pdbx_seq_one_letter_code
_entity_poly.pdbx_strand_id
1 'polypeptide(L)'
;MTISAANAAAQSEELELKAAFIYNFSLLTTWPEAKENLNFCVLGESGYVGALAKYEGRKVANATIHVQKINAVEEANSCEILFIGSSENPRMEHIHSALKGMPVLTVAELGILDPPGVMITLVRAGNR
;
A
#
# COMPACT_ATOMS: atom_id res chain seq x y z
N MET A 1 15.65 2.23 -30.73
CA MET A 1 15.30 1.40 -29.55
C MET A 1 15.65 2.11 -28.23
N THR A 2 15.33 3.40 -28.05
CA THR A 2 15.71 4.16 -26.84
C THR A 2 14.53 4.56 -25.93
N ILE A 3 13.29 4.37 -26.39
CA ILE A 3 12.09 4.83 -25.67
C ILE A 3 11.71 3.90 -24.50
N SER A 4 12.09 2.62 -24.54
CA SER A 4 11.66 1.62 -23.54
C SER A 4 12.36 1.77 -22.16
N ALA A 5 13.66 2.07 -22.16
CA ALA A 5 14.45 2.13 -20.92
C ALA A 5 14.14 3.36 -20.06
N ALA A 6 13.90 4.52 -20.69
CA ALA A 6 13.56 5.75 -19.97
C ALA A 6 12.18 5.64 -19.29
N ASN A 7 11.21 4.98 -19.93
CA ASN A 7 9.88 4.77 -19.37
C ASN A 7 9.90 3.81 -18.18
N ALA A 8 10.71 2.74 -18.25
CA ALA A 8 10.89 1.80 -17.15
C ALA A 8 11.59 2.45 -15.94
N ALA A 9 12.58 3.32 -16.16
CA ALA A 9 13.26 4.05 -15.09
C ALA A 9 12.31 5.03 -14.37
N ALA A 10 11.53 5.82 -15.11
CA ALA A 10 10.55 6.73 -14.53
C ALA A 10 9.45 5.98 -13.75
N GLN A 11 8.99 4.84 -14.26
CA GLN A 11 8.02 3.98 -13.57
C GLN A 11 8.60 3.41 -12.27
N SER A 12 9.86 2.98 -12.28
CA SER A 12 10.55 2.52 -11.08
C SER A 12 10.68 3.63 -10.04
N GLU A 13 11.06 4.84 -10.44
CA GLU A 13 11.18 5.99 -9.52
C GLU A 13 9.82 6.36 -8.90
N GLU A 14 8.74 6.32 -9.69
CA GLU A 14 7.38 6.57 -9.19
C GLU A 14 6.96 5.52 -8.15
N LEU A 15 7.22 4.24 -8.40
CA LEU A 15 6.94 3.16 -7.44
C LEU A 15 7.74 3.33 -6.14
N GLU A 16 9.02 3.65 -6.26
CA GLU A 16 9.91 3.88 -5.12
C GLU A 16 9.47 5.08 -4.26
N LEU A 17 8.97 6.13 -4.89
CA LEU A 17 8.41 7.31 -4.24
C LEU A 17 7.09 6.98 -3.53
N LYS A 18 6.17 6.28 -4.18
CA LYS A 18 4.90 5.84 -3.57
C LYS A 18 5.15 4.92 -2.37
N ALA A 19 6.10 3.98 -2.47
CA ALA A 19 6.52 3.14 -1.37
C ALA A 19 7.06 3.97 -0.17
N ALA A 20 7.77 5.07 -0.45
CA ALA A 20 8.23 5.98 0.60
C ALA A 20 7.10 6.73 1.28
N PHE A 21 6.06 7.14 0.55
CA PHE A 21 4.86 7.70 1.16
C PHE A 21 4.14 6.69 2.06
N ILE A 22 3.97 5.45 1.62
CA ILE A 22 3.35 4.38 2.42
C ILE A 22 4.12 4.17 3.74
N TYR A 23 5.44 4.08 3.67
CA TYR A 23 6.29 4.02 4.86
C TYR A 23 6.10 5.25 5.76
N ASN A 24 6.07 6.46 5.21
CA ASN A 24 5.91 7.67 6.02
C ASN A 24 4.53 7.73 6.70
N PHE A 25 3.47 7.22 6.07
CA PHE A 25 2.16 7.16 6.72
C PHE A 25 2.16 6.23 7.93
N SER A 26 2.95 5.15 7.92
CA SER A 26 3.10 4.29 9.09
C SER A 26 3.71 5.02 10.29
N LEU A 27 4.55 6.02 10.05
CA LEU A 27 5.16 6.86 11.11
C LEU A 27 4.14 7.82 11.74
N LEU A 28 3.04 8.10 11.04
CA LEU A 28 2.01 9.05 11.44
C LEU A 28 0.69 8.37 11.87
N THR A 29 0.69 7.04 11.92
CA THR A 29 -0.48 6.23 12.23
C THR A 29 -0.28 5.51 13.55
N THR A 30 -1.34 5.45 14.36
CA THR A 30 -1.37 4.68 15.60
C THR A 30 -2.47 3.64 15.52
N TRP A 31 -2.18 2.42 15.96
CA TRP A 31 -3.16 1.34 16.07
C TRP A 31 -3.73 1.27 17.50
N PRO A 32 -4.97 0.77 17.68
CA PRO A 32 -5.61 0.68 19.00
C PRO A 32 -4.84 -0.18 20.01
N GLU A 33 -4.16 -1.21 19.52
CA GLU A 33 -3.35 -2.12 20.31
C GLU A 33 -1.87 -1.92 19.98
N ALA A 34 -1.00 -2.11 20.97
CA ALA A 34 0.44 -2.14 20.74
C ALA A 34 0.79 -3.31 19.82
N LYS A 35 1.62 -3.05 18.81
CA LYS A 35 2.02 -4.03 17.82
C LYS A 35 3.52 -4.33 17.94
N GLU A 36 3.87 -5.60 17.83
CA GLU A 36 5.28 -6.04 17.68
C GLU A 36 5.69 -6.07 16.20
N ASN A 37 4.71 -6.16 15.29
CA ASN A 37 4.88 -6.22 13.85
C ASN A 37 3.93 -5.24 13.17
N LEU A 38 4.39 -4.57 12.11
CA LEU A 38 3.54 -3.83 11.17
C LEU A 38 3.59 -4.53 9.83
N ASN A 39 2.54 -5.27 9.52
CA ASN A 39 2.41 -5.97 8.25
C ASN A 39 1.91 -5.01 7.17
N PHE A 40 2.78 -4.75 6.19
CA PHE A 40 2.52 -3.99 4.99
C PHE A 40 2.10 -4.97 3.90
N CYS A 41 0.80 -5.04 3.67
CA CYS A 41 0.21 -5.93 2.70
C CYS A 41 -0.01 -5.23 1.36
N VAL A 42 0.24 -5.95 0.28
CA VAL A 42 -0.09 -5.53 -1.09
C VAL A 42 -1.15 -6.46 -1.66
N LEU A 43 -2.31 -5.89 -2.02
CA LEU A 43 -3.36 -6.55 -2.76
C LEU A 43 -3.37 -6.01 -4.21
N GLY A 44 -3.26 -6.92 -5.18
CA GLY A 44 -3.17 -6.59 -6.60
C GLY A 44 -1.76 -6.69 -7.18
N GLU A 45 -1.38 -5.71 -8.01
CA GLU A 45 -0.10 -5.71 -8.74
C GLU A 45 1.12 -5.82 -7.83
N SER A 46 2.05 -6.72 -8.17
CA SER A 46 3.19 -7.07 -7.31
C SER A 46 4.36 -6.09 -7.33
N GLY A 47 4.35 -5.08 -8.22
CA GLY A 47 5.43 -4.09 -8.32
C GLY A 47 5.71 -3.38 -7.00
N TYR A 48 4.67 -3.13 -6.21
CA TYR A 48 4.78 -2.50 -4.89
C TYR A 48 5.44 -3.36 -3.83
N VAL A 49 5.34 -4.70 -3.92
CA VAL A 49 6.03 -5.60 -2.97
C VAL A 49 7.54 -5.38 -3.08
N GLY A 50 8.06 -5.29 -4.31
CA GLY A 50 9.48 -5.02 -4.57
C GLY A 50 9.93 -3.66 -4.03
N ALA A 51 9.16 -2.60 -4.31
CA ALA A 51 9.48 -1.24 -3.84
C ALA A 51 9.38 -1.10 -2.31
N LEU A 52 8.45 -1.82 -1.66
CA LEU A 52 8.28 -1.81 -0.20
C LEU A 52 9.32 -2.68 0.51
N ALA A 53 9.89 -3.69 -0.14
CA ALA A 53 10.86 -4.62 0.47
C ALA A 53 12.09 -3.92 1.07
N LYS A 54 12.46 -2.70 0.62
CA LYS A 54 13.52 -1.88 1.23
C LYS A 54 13.23 -1.42 2.66
N TYR A 55 11.98 -1.55 3.11
CA TYR A 55 11.53 -1.23 4.47
C TYR A 55 11.40 -2.47 5.36
N GLU A 56 11.54 -3.68 4.82
CA GLU A 56 11.53 -4.93 5.59
C GLU A 56 12.50 -4.86 6.78
N GLY A 57 12.04 -5.30 7.96
CA GLY A 57 12.84 -5.35 9.18
C GLY A 57 13.11 -3.99 9.84
N ARG A 58 12.68 -2.87 9.23
CA ARG A 58 12.80 -1.56 9.88
C ARG A 58 11.83 -1.45 11.06
N LYS A 59 12.23 -0.66 12.05
CA LYS A 59 11.40 -0.38 13.22
C LYS A 59 10.60 0.90 13.06
N VAL A 60 9.33 0.83 13.45
CA VAL A 60 8.45 1.98 13.65
C VAL A 60 7.90 1.87 15.06
N ALA A 61 8.31 2.81 15.92
CA ALA A 61 8.14 2.69 17.37
C ALA A 61 8.67 1.32 17.87
N ASN A 62 7.79 0.49 18.43
CA ASN A 62 8.14 -0.85 18.95
C ASN A 62 7.87 -1.99 17.96
N ALA A 63 7.40 -1.68 16.76
CA ALA A 63 6.96 -2.67 15.79
C ALA A 63 7.97 -2.84 14.64
N THR A 64 8.13 -4.05 14.14
CA THR A 64 8.99 -4.40 12.99
C THR A 64 8.15 -4.49 11.72
N ILE A 65 8.59 -3.83 10.64
CA ILE A 65 7.89 -3.89 9.36
C ILE A 65 8.10 -5.24 8.68
N HIS A 66 7.01 -5.84 8.22
CA HIS A 66 7.00 -7.00 7.33
C HIS A 66 6.20 -6.72 6.07
N VAL A 67 6.75 -7.01 4.90
CA VAL A 67 6.12 -6.75 3.60
C VAL A 67 5.67 -8.06 2.99
N GLN A 68 4.39 -8.15 2.66
CA GLN A 68 3.82 -9.34 2.05
C GLN A 68 2.80 -9.02 0.97
N LYS A 69 2.68 -9.93 0.01
CA LYS A 69 1.56 -9.94 -0.93
C LYS A 69 0.43 -10.78 -0.34
N ILE A 70 -0.79 -10.28 -0.42
CA ILE A 70 -2.00 -11.08 -0.15
C ILE A 70 -2.74 -11.31 -1.47
N ASN A 71 -3.48 -12.43 -1.56
CA ASN A 71 -4.20 -12.79 -2.79
C ASN A 71 -5.69 -12.47 -2.69
N ALA A 72 -6.21 -12.37 -1.47
CA ALA A 72 -7.60 -12.07 -1.16
C ALA A 72 -7.70 -11.05 -0.02
N VAL A 73 -8.75 -10.21 -0.03
CA VAL A 73 -8.93 -9.18 0.99
C VAL A 73 -9.22 -9.78 2.38
N GLU A 74 -9.69 -11.02 2.43
CA GLU A 74 -9.95 -11.77 3.64
C GLU A 74 -8.66 -12.04 4.45
N GLU A 75 -7.48 -11.97 3.82
CA GLU A 75 -6.17 -12.06 4.46
C GLU A 75 -5.75 -10.73 5.14
N ALA A 76 -6.50 -9.64 4.93
CA ALA A 76 -6.18 -8.31 5.42
C ALA A 76 -6.32 -8.15 6.94
N ASN A 77 -6.92 -9.13 7.63
CA ASN A 77 -7.02 -9.16 9.09
C ASN A 77 -5.64 -9.15 9.79
N SER A 78 -4.61 -9.61 9.10
CA SER A 78 -3.23 -9.63 9.57
C SER A 78 -2.45 -8.35 9.21
N CYS A 79 -3.05 -7.42 8.48
CA CYS A 79 -2.37 -6.26 7.93
C CYS A 79 -2.58 -5.03 8.81
N GLU A 80 -1.51 -4.29 9.08
CA GLU A 80 -1.62 -2.96 9.69
C GLU A 80 -1.78 -1.88 8.62
N ILE A 81 -1.18 -2.11 7.45
CA ILE A 81 -1.31 -1.28 6.26
C ILE A 81 -1.66 -2.18 5.09
N LEU A 82 -2.71 -1.82 4.35
CA LEU A 82 -3.09 -2.46 3.11
C LEU A 82 -2.95 -1.48 1.97
N PHE A 83 -1.99 -1.75 1.08
CA PHE A 83 -1.91 -1.11 -0.21
C PHE A 83 -2.76 -1.88 -1.24
N ILE A 84 -3.63 -1.16 -1.95
CA ILE A 84 -4.56 -1.68 -2.95
C ILE A 84 -4.14 -1.12 -4.32
N GLY A 85 -3.63 -2.00 -5.19
CA GLY A 85 -3.23 -1.64 -6.55
C GLY A 85 -4.44 -1.36 -7.45
N SER A 86 -4.23 -0.62 -8.54
CA SER A 86 -5.29 -0.27 -9.50
C SER A 86 -5.97 -1.48 -10.17
N SER A 87 -5.33 -2.65 -10.17
CA SER A 87 -5.93 -3.91 -10.65
C SER A 87 -7.17 -4.32 -9.86
N GLU A 88 -7.32 -3.80 -8.64
CA GLU A 88 -8.40 -4.13 -7.71
C GLU A 88 -9.63 -3.23 -7.87
N ASN A 89 -9.57 -2.23 -8.75
CA ASN A 89 -10.66 -1.28 -8.97
C ASN A 89 -12.05 -1.95 -9.15
N PRO A 90 -12.21 -3.04 -9.93
CA PRO A 90 -13.50 -3.70 -10.08
C PRO A 90 -14.06 -4.36 -8.80
N ARG A 91 -13.22 -4.55 -7.77
CA ARG A 91 -13.54 -5.28 -6.52
C ARG A 91 -13.67 -4.36 -5.31
N MET A 92 -13.64 -3.03 -5.48
CA MET A 92 -13.56 -2.09 -4.35
C MET A 92 -14.75 -2.17 -3.38
N GLU A 93 -15.97 -2.43 -3.84
CA GLU A 93 -17.13 -2.61 -2.95
C GLU A 93 -16.96 -3.84 -2.03
N HIS A 94 -16.44 -4.95 -2.58
CA HIS A 94 -16.12 -6.15 -1.80
C HIS A 94 -15.01 -5.87 -0.79
N ILE A 95 -13.96 -5.18 -1.23
CA ILE A 95 -12.83 -4.80 -0.39
C ILE A 95 -13.29 -3.90 0.76
N HIS A 96 -14.12 -2.89 0.48
CA HIS A 96 -14.71 -2.01 1.49
C HIS A 96 -15.50 -2.81 2.54
N SER A 97 -16.37 -3.70 2.08
CA SER A 97 -17.19 -4.52 2.96
C SER A 97 -16.34 -5.42 3.85
N ALA A 98 -15.28 -6.02 3.31
CA ALA A 98 -14.39 -6.91 4.05
C ALA A 98 -13.56 -6.17 5.10
N LEU A 99 -13.13 -4.93 4.83
CA LEU A 99 -12.30 -4.13 5.74
C LEU A 99 -13.08 -3.40 6.83
N LYS A 100 -14.42 -3.41 6.76
CA LYS A 100 -15.27 -2.67 7.69
C LYS A 100 -15.01 -3.08 9.14
N GLY A 101 -14.61 -2.11 9.96
CA GLY A 101 -14.34 -2.31 11.39
C GLY A 101 -12.94 -2.87 11.71
N MET A 102 -12.11 -3.13 10.70
CA MET A 102 -10.72 -3.55 10.92
C MET A 102 -9.82 -2.33 11.14
N PRO A 103 -8.84 -2.39 12.06
CA PRO A 103 -7.87 -1.32 12.28
C PRO A 103 -6.74 -1.36 11.21
N VAL A 104 -7.12 -1.29 9.93
CA VAL A 104 -6.21 -1.38 8.78
C VAL A 104 -6.13 -0.02 8.11
N LEU A 105 -4.94 0.56 7.99
CA LEU A 105 -4.74 1.76 7.17
C LEU A 105 -4.80 1.38 5.69
N THR A 106 -5.79 1.90 4.97
CA THR A 106 -5.98 1.60 3.55
C THR A 106 -5.38 2.69 2.66
N VAL A 107 -4.46 2.27 1.79
CA VAL A 107 -3.83 3.13 0.78
C VAL A 107 -4.15 2.55 -0.59
N ALA A 108 -4.65 3.37 -1.52
CA ALA A 108 -4.94 2.91 -2.88
C ALA A 108 -4.23 3.76 -3.94
N GLU A 109 -3.90 3.15 -5.08
CA GLU A 109 -3.43 3.86 -6.27
C GLU A 109 -4.59 4.43 -7.09
N LEU A 110 -4.35 5.59 -7.73
CA LEU A 110 -5.35 6.31 -8.51
C LEU A 110 -6.02 5.45 -9.60
N GLY A 111 -7.32 5.69 -9.77
CA GLY A 111 -8.19 5.08 -10.78
C GLY A 111 -9.65 5.13 -10.36
N ILE A 112 -9.89 5.32 -9.06
CA ILE A 112 -11.21 5.58 -8.47
C ILE A 112 -11.08 6.84 -7.61
N LEU A 113 -11.88 7.86 -7.91
CA LEU A 113 -12.03 9.01 -7.01
C LEU A 113 -12.98 8.60 -5.90
N ASP A 114 -12.52 8.69 -4.65
CA ASP A 114 -13.32 8.47 -3.43
C ASP A 114 -14.01 7.09 -3.32
N PRO A 115 -13.31 5.96 -3.54
CA PRO A 115 -13.89 4.65 -3.25
C PRO A 115 -14.17 4.53 -1.74
N PRO A 116 -15.35 4.04 -1.33
CA PRO A 116 -15.65 3.83 0.07
C PRO A 116 -14.59 2.91 0.71
N GLY A 117 -14.11 3.27 1.90
CA GLY A 117 -13.15 2.47 2.66
C GLY A 117 -11.66 2.71 2.36
N VAL A 118 -11.31 3.58 1.41
CA VAL A 118 -9.92 4.04 1.23
C VAL A 118 -9.66 5.27 2.08
N MET A 119 -8.61 5.23 2.90
CA MET A 119 -8.21 6.36 3.75
C MET A 119 -7.25 7.31 3.03
N ILE A 120 -6.35 6.77 2.20
CA ILE A 120 -5.37 7.55 1.44
C ILE A 120 -5.36 7.09 -0.01
N THR A 121 -5.56 8.03 -0.95
CA THR A 121 -5.37 7.76 -2.38
C THR A 121 -4.09 8.41 -2.87
N LEU A 122 -3.18 7.62 -3.41
CA LEU A 122 -1.96 8.10 -4.05
C LEU A 122 -2.28 8.56 -5.47
N VAL A 123 -2.21 9.87 -5.67
CA VAL A 123 -2.48 10.53 -6.94
C VAL A 123 -1.18 10.96 -7.59
N ARG A 124 -1.06 10.77 -8.92
CA ARG A 124 -0.03 11.46 -9.69
C ARG A 124 -0.58 12.81 -10.13
N ALA A 125 -0.16 13.90 -9.51
CA ALA A 125 -0.37 15.22 -10.10
C ALA A 125 0.74 15.43 -11.15
N GLY A 126 0.47 16.17 -12.24
CA GLY A 126 1.50 16.43 -13.25
C GLY A 126 2.81 16.94 -12.61
N ASN A 127 3.96 16.43 -13.08
CA ASN A 127 5.33 16.70 -12.60
C ASN A 127 5.59 16.62 -11.08
N ARG A 128 4.66 16.20 -10.22
CA ARG A 128 4.88 16.01 -8.77
C ARG A 128 4.02 14.89 -8.20
#